data_AF-A0A3Q3Q8T7-F1
#
_entry.id   AF-A0A3Q3Q8T7-F1
#
_cell.length_a   1.000
_cell.length_b   1.000
_cell.length_c   1.000
_cell.angle_alpha   90.00
_cell.angle_beta   90.00
_cell.angle_gamma   90.00
#
_symmetry.space_group_name_H-M   'P 1'
#
loop_
_entity.id
_entity.type
_entity.pdbx_description
1 polymer ?
#
loop_
_entity_poly.entity_id
_entity_poly.type
_entity_poly.pdbx_seq_one_letter_code
_entity_poly.pdbx_strand_id
1 'polypeptide(L)'
;MCFLFHINSTVTSRYATTVITSRVANRMDESKEIEFQVRIPKNAFISKFRMFMDGQVFDGVVKAKEEAQQQYTEAVSRGESAGLVRYFSVGRTLEEFKTSVAVAAHKKVTFELTYEELLKRTLGKYELQIYARPMQPVKDFKVCLSFWGLLRDY
;
A
#
# COMPACT_ATOMS: atom_id res chain seq x y z
N MET A 1 0.25 6.50 16.45
CA MET A 1 -0.37 7.62 15.70
C MET A 1 0.31 7.70 14.34
N CYS A 2 -0.45 7.74 13.25
CA CYS A 2 0.11 7.87 11.89
C CYS A 2 0.61 9.29 11.69
N PHE A 3 1.83 9.45 11.19
CA PHE A 3 2.45 10.75 10.98
C PHE A 3 2.32 11.23 9.54
N LEU A 4 2.39 10.29 8.59
CA LEU A 4 2.51 10.55 7.16
C LEU A 4 1.61 9.61 6.39
N PHE A 5 0.86 10.14 5.43
CA PHE A 5 0.18 9.34 4.43
C PHE A 5 0.23 10.07 3.09
N HIS A 6 1.13 9.62 2.23
CA HIS A 6 1.40 10.21 0.92
C HIS A 6 0.98 9.24 -0.18
N ILE A 7 0.34 9.79 -1.20
CA ILE A 7 -0.02 9.08 -2.42
C ILE A 7 0.62 9.82 -3.58
N ASN A 8 1.47 9.14 -4.34
CA ASN A 8 2.06 9.67 -5.55
C ASN A 8 1.61 8.79 -6.71
N SER A 9 0.85 9.33 -7.65
CA SER A 9 0.43 8.63 -8.86
C SER A 9 1.00 9.29 -10.09
N THR A 10 1.61 8.48 -10.95
CA THR A 10 2.17 8.92 -12.23
C THR A 10 1.50 8.16 -13.36
N VAL A 11 0.88 8.89 -14.29
CA VAL A 11 0.26 8.33 -15.48
C VAL A 11 1.14 8.61 -16.69
N THR A 12 1.60 7.56 -17.36
CA THR A 12 2.38 7.65 -18.60
C THR A 12 1.75 6.78 -19.67
N SER A 13 1.34 7.36 -20.81
CA SER A 13 0.82 6.60 -21.96
C SER A 13 -0.25 5.54 -21.59
N ARG A 14 -1.21 5.93 -20.73
CA ARG A 14 -2.33 5.14 -20.17
C ARG A 14 -1.99 4.21 -19.01
N TYR A 15 -0.73 4.17 -18.59
CA TYR A 15 -0.29 3.33 -17.50
C TYR A 15 -0.11 4.17 -16.24
N ALA A 16 -0.84 3.83 -15.18
CA ALA A 16 -0.78 4.54 -13.91
C ALA A 16 0.01 3.74 -12.88
N THR A 17 1.11 4.31 -12.40
CA THR A 17 1.91 3.78 -11.29
C THR A 17 1.61 4.61 -10.05
N THR A 18 1.06 3.98 -9.02
CA THR A 18 0.72 4.65 -7.76
C THR A 18 1.53 4.08 -6.62
N VAL A 19 2.20 4.97 -5.90
CA VAL A 19 2.98 4.68 -4.70
C VAL A 19 2.26 5.27 -3.50
N ILE A 20 1.89 4.42 -2.54
CA ILE A 20 1.36 4.83 -1.25
C ILE A 20 2.46 4.67 -0.20
N THR A 21 2.75 5.75 0.51
CA THR A 21 3.71 5.77 1.61
C THR A 21 2.98 6.14 2.92
N SER A 22 3.04 5.25 3.91
CA SER A 22 2.42 5.47 5.22
C SER A 22 3.44 5.29 6.33
N ARG A 23 3.57 6.27 7.22
CA ARG A 23 4.51 6.20 8.36
C ARG A 23 3.78 6.28 9.68
N VAL A 24 3.97 5.27 10.51
CA VAL A 24 3.34 5.15 11.83
C VAL A 24 4.42 5.00 12.90
N ALA A 25 4.25 5.67 14.03
CA ALA A 25 5.06 5.36 15.21
C ALA A 25 4.20 4.77 16.32
N ASN A 26 4.76 3.75 16.97
CA ASN A 26 4.33 3.26 18.24
C ASN A 26 4.86 4.23 19.32
N ARG A 27 3.96 4.83 20.09
CA ARG A 27 4.29 5.73 21.21
C ARG A 27 4.01 5.09 22.57
N MET A 28 3.57 3.83 22.56
CA MET A 28 3.33 3.07 23.77
C MET A 28 4.67 2.56 24.30
N ASP A 29 4.71 2.27 25.60
CA ASP A 29 5.86 1.66 26.27
C ASP A 29 5.98 0.15 26.01
N GLU A 30 4.99 -0.42 25.31
CA GLU A 30 4.94 -1.83 24.92
C GLU A 30 4.97 -2.00 23.40
N SER A 31 5.34 -3.20 22.95
CA SER A 31 5.24 -3.58 21.54
C SER A 31 3.77 -3.60 21.11
N LYS A 32 3.48 -3.04 19.94
CA LYS A 32 2.12 -2.96 19.41
C LYS A 32 2.07 -3.41 17.96
N GLU A 33 1.06 -4.20 17.63
CA GLU A 33 0.74 -4.53 16.25
C GLU A 33 0.21 -3.30 15.52
N ILE A 34 0.90 -2.91 14.45
CA ILE A 34 0.52 -1.81 13.57
C ILE A 34 0.04 -2.38 12.25
N GLU A 35 -1.17 -1.97 11.88
CA GLU A 35 -1.81 -2.36 10.63
C GLU A 35 -1.63 -1.28 9.56
N PHE A 36 -1.34 -1.73 8.35
CA PHE A 36 -1.40 -0.97 7.11
C PHE A 36 -2.51 -1.53 6.23
N GLN A 37 -3.49 -0.70 5.91
CA GLN A 37 -4.67 -1.05 5.12
C GLN A 37 -4.90 0.03 4.06
N VAL A 38 -5.02 -0.38 2.80
CA VAL A 38 -5.32 0.50 1.67
C VAL A 38 -6.24 -0.20 0.68
N ARG A 39 -7.00 0.60 -0.07
CA ARG A 39 -7.88 0.08 -1.13
C ARG A 39 -7.26 0.38 -2.48
N ILE A 40 -7.16 -0.65 -3.31
CA ILE A 40 -6.61 -0.59 -4.67
C ILE A 40 -7.69 -0.97 -5.69
N PRO A 41 -7.64 -0.45 -6.92
CA PRO A 41 -8.49 -0.92 -8.00
C PRO A 41 -8.29 -2.42 -8.26
N LYS A 42 -9.36 -3.16 -8.51
CA LYS A 42 -9.32 -4.61 -8.77
C LYS A 42 -8.53 -4.99 -10.03
N ASN A 43 -8.43 -4.06 -10.97
CA ASN A 43 -7.63 -4.18 -12.20
C ASN A 43 -6.17 -3.73 -12.00
N ALA A 44 -5.81 -3.23 -10.82
CA ALA A 44 -4.44 -2.92 -10.48
C ALA A 44 -3.73 -4.18 -10.01
N PHE A 45 -2.45 -4.32 -10.34
CA PHE A 45 -1.58 -5.32 -9.73
C PHE A 45 -0.57 -4.62 -8.83
N ILE A 46 -0.25 -5.26 -7.71
CA ILE A 46 0.78 -4.77 -6.79
C ILE A 46 2.12 -5.23 -7.33
N SER A 47 2.99 -4.29 -7.68
CA SER A 47 4.33 -4.59 -8.20
C SER A 47 5.40 -4.63 -7.11
N LYS A 48 5.17 -3.92 -6.00
CA LYS A 48 6.14 -3.85 -4.90
C LYS A 48 5.47 -3.52 -3.58
N PHE A 49 5.92 -4.17 -2.52
CA PHE A 49 5.62 -3.79 -1.15
C PHE A 49 6.89 -3.80 -0.30
N ARG A 50 7.11 -2.73 0.47
CA ARG A 50 8.28 -2.56 1.34
C ARG A 50 7.89 -2.05 2.71
N MET A 51 8.60 -2.51 3.71
CA MET A 51 8.52 -2.00 5.07
C MET A 51 9.90 -1.52 5.52
N PHE A 52 9.95 -0.35 6.13
CA PHE A 52 11.17 0.22 6.71
C PHE A 52 10.98 0.30 8.22
N MET A 53 11.77 -0.45 8.97
CA MET A 53 11.73 -0.48 10.43
C MET A 53 13.15 -0.60 10.97
N ASP A 54 13.50 0.21 11.97
CA ASP A 54 14.82 0.19 12.62
C ASP A 54 16.04 0.24 11.67
N GLY A 55 15.91 0.97 10.57
CA GLY A 55 16.99 1.12 9.57
C GLY A 55 17.13 -0.08 8.63
N GLN A 56 16.32 -1.12 8.81
CA GLN A 56 16.24 -2.28 7.93
C GLN A 56 15.10 -2.11 6.93
N VAL A 57 15.31 -2.66 5.73
CA VAL A 57 14.32 -2.73 4.66
C VAL A 57 13.85 -4.17 4.54
N PHE A 58 12.55 -4.38 4.64
CA PHE A 58 11.91 -5.66 4.43
C PHE A 58 11.12 -5.57 3.12
N ASP A 59 11.62 -6.23 2.08
CA ASP A 59 10.86 -6.43 0.85
C ASP A 59 9.78 -7.48 1.13
N GLY A 60 8.52 -7.07 1.06
CA GLY A 60 7.41 -7.99 1.19
C GLY A 60 7.22 -8.73 -0.12
N VAL A 61 7.33 -10.05 -0.09
CA VAL A 61 6.99 -10.88 -1.25
C VAL A 61 5.46 -10.85 -1.40
N VAL A 62 4.95 -10.04 -2.32
CA VAL A 62 3.51 -9.96 -2.62
C VAL A 62 3.14 -11.16 -3.48
N LYS A 63 2.90 -12.30 -2.83
CA LYS A 63 2.41 -13.52 -3.50
C LYS A 63 0.89 -13.55 -3.52
N ALA A 64 0.35 -14.08 -4.61
CA ALA A 64 -1.09 -14.24 -4.79
C ALA A 64 -1.69 -15.15 -3.70
N LYS A 65 -2.82 -14.71 -3.15
CA LYS A 65 -3.87 -15.31 -2.30
C LYS A 65 -3.64 -16.63 -1.52
N GLU A 66 -2.98 -17.63 -2.09
CA GLU A 66 -2.86 -18.99 -1.52
C GLU A 66 -1.49 -19.24 -0.87
N GLU A 67 -0.41 -18.69 -1.43
CA GLU A 67 0.96 -18.91 -0.91
C GLU A 67 1.28 -18.01 0.31
N ALA A 68 0.65 -16.84 0.41
CA ALA A 68 0.91 -15.87 1.48
C ALA A 68 0.41 -16.35 2.86
N GLN A 69 -0.67 -17.14 2.91
CA GLN A 69 -1.27 -17.65 4.15
C GLN A 69 -0.40 -18.74 4.80
N GLN A 70 0.22 -19.60 3.97
CA GLN A 70 1.10 -20.67 4.44
C GLN A 70 2.42 -20.11 4.98
N GLN A 71 3.06 -19.17 4.26
CA GLN A 71 4.30 -18.55 4.71
C GLN A 71 4.12 -17.67 5.97
N TYR A 72 2.96 -17.03 6.17
CA TYR A 72 2.67 -16.34 7.43
C TYR A 72 2.69 -17.30 8.62
N THR A 73 2.07 -18.48 8.47
CA THR A 73 2.02 -19.49 9.54
C THR A 73 3.42 -20.04 9.86
N GLU A 74 4.27 -20.19 8.83
CA GLU A 74 5.66 -20.64 8.98
C GLU A 74 6.60 -19.56 9.51
N ALA A 75 6.40 -18.28 9.16
CA ALA A 75 7.26 -17.19 9.60
C ALA A 75 6.93 -16.71 11.02
N VAL A 76 5.63 -16.66 11.39
CA VAL A 76 5.19 -16.38 12.76
C VAL A 76 5.63 -17.49 13.72
N SER A 77 5.62 -18.75 13.29
CA SER A 77 6.16 -19.87 14.10
C SER A 77 7.69 -19.84 14.25
N ARG A 78 8.41 -19.12 13.37
CA ARG A 78 9.85 -18.88 13.47
C ARG A 78 10.21 -17.59 14.22
N GLY A 79 9.24 -16.81 14.68
CA GLY A 79 9.48 -15.53 15.37
C GLY A 79 9.87 -14.37 14.45
N GLU A 80 9.68 -14.52 13.13
CA GLU A 80 9.96 -13.47 12.14
C GLU A 80 8.75 -12.55 11.97
N SER A 81 9.01 -11.24 11.82
CA SER A 81 7.97 -10.23 11.56
C SER A 81 7.44 -10.37 10.12
N ALA A 82 6.43 -11.22 9.92
CA ALA A 82 5.79 -11.42 8.62
C ALA A 82 4.52 -10.57 8.46
N GLY A 83 4.41 -9.86 7.34
CA GLY A 83 3.22 -9.12 6.98
C GLY A 83 2.14 -10.01 6.36
N LEU A 84 0.97 -10.12 6.99
CA LEU A 84 -0.15 -10.91 6.46
C LEU A 84 -0.91 -10.14 5.38
N VAL A 85 -0.70 -10.44 4.10
CA VAL A 85 -1.44 -9.82 2.99
C VAL A 85 -2.85 -10.43 2.89
N ARG A 86 -3.89 -9.70 3.29
CA ARG A 86 -5.30 -10.10 3.07
C ARG A 86 -5.93 -9.28 1.95
N TYR A 87 -6.58 -9.96 1.01
CA TYR A 87 -7.38 -9.36 -0.06
C TYR A 87 -8.88 -9.46 0.28
N PHE A 88 -9.53 -8.33 0.55
CA PHE A 88 -10.99 -8.28 0.64
C PHE A 88 -11.56 -7.54 -0.57
N SER A 89 -12.53 -8.14 -1.26
CA SER A 89 -13.31 -7.41 -2.27
C SER A 89 -14.18 -6.38 -1.57
N VAL A 90 -13.88 -5.10 -1.72
CA VAL A 90 -14.69 -4.00 -1.15
C VAL A 90 -15.60 -3.47 -2.26
N GLY A 91 -16.67 -4.21 -2.53
CA GLY A 91 -17.59 -3.91 -3.63
C GLY A 91 -17.15 -4.48 -4.98
N ARG A 92 -17.63 -3.89 -6.08
CA ARG A 92 -17.46 -4.46 -7.44
C ARG A 92 -16.10 -4.14 -8.09
N THR A 93 -15.44 -3.06 -7.68
CA THR A 93 -14.28 -2.48 -8.39
C THR A 93 -13.00 -2.41 -7.55
N LEU A 94 -13.05 -2.74 -6.26
CA LEU A 94 -11.93 -2.56 -5.34
C LEU A 94 -11.51 -3.84 -4.65
N GLU A 95 -10.20 -3.91 -4.42
CA GLU A 95 -9.58 -4.86 -3.52
C GLU A 95 -8.92 -4.10 -2.37
N GLU A 96 -8.94 -4.69 -1.18
CA GLU A 96 -8.27 -4.15 -0.02
C GLU A 96 -6.97 -4.90 0.20
N PHE A 97 -5.86 -4.17 0.28
CA PHE A 97 -4.58 -4.69 0.74
C PHE A 97 -4.44 -4.37 2.21
N LYS A 98 -4.26 -5.40 3.04
CA LYS A 98 -4.03 -5.28 4.47
C LYS A 98 -2.80 -6.07 4.86
N THR A 99 -1.99 -5.53 5.77
CA THR A 99 -0.84 -6.20 6.40
C THR A 99 -0.63 -5.66 7.80
N SER A 100 -0.08 -6.47 8.70
CA SER A 100 0.23 -6.07 10.06
C SER A 100 1.66 -6.47 10.45
N VAL A 101 2.25 -5.70 11.37
CA VAL A 101 3.60 -5.95 11.88
C VAL A 101 3.70 -5.51 13.34
N ALA A 102 4.39 -6.29 14.15
CA ALA A 102 4.69 -5.93 15.53
C ALA A 102 5.80 -4.85 15.56
N VAL A 103 5.51 -3.71 16.17
CA VAL A 103 6.45 -2.59 16.28
C VAL A 103 6.76 -2.35 17.75
N ALA A 104 8.03 -2.45 18.11
CA ALA A 104 8.49 -2.26 19.49
C ALA A 104 8.16 -0.86 20.04
N ALA A 105 8.22 -0.73 21.36
CA ALA A 105 7.98 0.51 22.08
C ALA A 105 8.82 1.67 21.52
N HIS A 106 8.20 2.83 21.34
CA HIS A 106 8.85 4.05 20.82
C HIS A 106 9.50 3.91 19.43
N LYS A 107 9.21 2.85 18.69
CA LYS A 107 9.70 2.63 17.32
C LYS A 107 8.72 3.10 16.24
N LYS A 108 9.22 3.17 15.01
CA LYS A 108 8.47 3.62 13.84
C LYS A 108 8.62 2.61 12.70
N VAL A 109 7.57 2.54 11.91
CA VAL A 109 7.53 1.77 10.67
C VAL A 109 7.05 2.67 9.53
N THR A 110 7.64 2.52 8.36
CA THR A 110 7.17 3.11 7.11
C THR A 110 6.77 1.99 6.16
N PHE A 111 5.55 2.03 5.65
CA PHE A 111 5.03 1.15 4.62
C PHE A 111 5.07 1.85 3.27
N GLU A 112 5.52 1.14 2.24
CA GLU A 112 5.49 1.60 0.87
C GLU A 112 4.85 0.52 0.00
N LEU A 113 3.72 0.85 -0.62
CA LEU A 113 3.02 -0.02 -1.57
C LEU A 113 3.03 0.62 -2.94
N THR A 114 3.53 -0.10 -3.94
CA THR A 114 3.42 0.28 -5.35
C THR A 114 2.42 -0.64 -6.04
N TYR A 115 1.41 -0.04 -6.64
CA TYR A 115 0.49 -0.74 -7.53
C TYR A 115 0.41 -0.03 -8.87
N GLU A 116 0.16 -0.82 -9.90
CA GLU A 116 0.17 -0.41 -11.28
C GLU A 116 -1.14 -0.82 -11.92
N GLU A 117 -1.73 0.09 -12.70
CA GLU A 117 -2.97 -0.18 -13.42
C GLU A 117 -2.91 0.34 -14.86
N LEU A 118 -3.53 -0.43 -15.76
CA LEU A 118 -3.80 0.04 -17.11
C LEU A 118 -5.14 0.78 -17.12
N LEU A 119 -5.10 2.08 -17.40
CA LEU A 119 -6.31 2.91 -17.46
C LEU A 119 -7.13 2.55 -18.70
N LYS A 120 -8.41 2.23 -18.47
CA LYS A 120 -9.36 1.95 -19.55
C LYS A 120 -9.97 3.25 -20.06
N ARG A 121 -10.06 3.38 -21.38
CA ARG A 121 -10.73 4.52 -22.02
C ARG A 121 -12.23 4.25 -22.06
N THR A 122 -13.01 5.12 -21.44
CA THR A 122 -14.46 5.05 -21.41
C THR A 122 -15.03 6.39 -21.87
N LEU A 123 -15.95 6.38 -22.84
CA LEU A 123 -16.55 7.60 -23.41
C LEU A 123 -15.49 8.65 -23.84
N GLY A 124 -14.39 8.19 -24.42
CA GLY A 124 -13.31 9.05 -24.90
C GLY A 124 -12.30 9.53 -23.85
N LYS A 125 -12.50 9.25 -22.55
CA LYS A 125 -11.65 9.72 -21.45
C LYS A 125 -10.97 8.57 -20.71
N TYR A 126 -9.83 8.85 -20.08
CA TYR A 126 -9.19 7.96 -19.11
C TYR A 126 -9.61 8.39 -17.70
N GLU A 127 -9.93 7.43 -16.85
CA GLU A 127 -10.33 7.66 -15.47
C GLU A 127 -9.35 6.99 -14.52
N LEU A 128 -8.76 7.78 -13.62
CA LEU A 128 -7.88 7.33 -12.54
C LEU A 128 -8.63 7.48 -11.21
N GLN A 129 -8.85 6.38 -10.50
CA GLN A 129 -9.56 6.38 -9.22
C GLN A 129 -8.62 5.97 -8.09
N ILE A 130 -8.35 6.89 -7.16
CA ILE A 130 -7.47 6.63 -6.02
C ILE A 130 -8.23 6.79 -4.70
N TYR A 131 -8.16 5.76 -3.87
CA TYR A 131 -8.89 5.69 -2.61
C TYR A 131 -7.99 6.08 -1.45
N ALA A 132 -7.97 7.38 -1.15
CA ALA A 132 -7.16 7.92 -0.06
C ALA A 132 -7.89 7.83 1.28
N ARG A 133 -7.82 6.65 1.92
CA ARG A 133 -8.44 6.41 3.23
C ARG A 133 -7.41 5.98 4.28
N PRO A 134 -6.75 6.92 4.98
CA PRO A 134 -5.93 6.57 6.12
C PRO A 134 -6.82 6.00 7.24
N MET A 135 -6.34 4.97 7.96
CA MET A 135 -7.09 4.33 9.05
C MET A 135 -7.30 5.24 10.28
N GLN A 136 -6.46 6.25 10.43
CA GLN A 136 -6.46 7.18 11.56
C GLN A 136 -6.12 8.59 11.06
N PRO A 137 -6.49 9.66 11.76
CA PRO A 137 -6.06 11.01 11.44
C PRO A 137 -4.53 11.10 11.29
N VAL A 138 -4.09 11.75 10.22
CA VAL A 138 -2.68 11.91 9.85
C VAL A 138 -2.29 13.38 9.93
N LYS A 139 -1.05 13.65 10.35
CA LYS A 139 -0.53 15.02 10.44
C LYS A 139 -0.14 15.58 9.08
N ASP A 140 0.46 14.75 8.23
CA ASP A 140 0.88 15.10 6.87
C ASP A 140 0.21 14.15 5.88
N PHE A 141 -0.78 14.70 5.17
CA PHE A 141 -1.53 14.01 4.12
C PHE A 141 -1.26 14.69 2.79
N LYS A 142 -0.79 13.94 1.79
CA LYS A 142 -0.51 14.47 0.45
C LYS A 142 -0.98 13.51 -0.63
N VAL A 143 -1.52 14.08 -1.69
CA VAL A 143 -1.85 13.38 -2.93
C VAL A 143 -1.24 14.17 -4.08
N CYS A 144 -0.30 13.56 -4.81
CA CYS A 144 0.35 14.16 -5.96
C CYS A 144 0.05 13.32 -7.20
N LEU A 145 -0.47 13.97 -8.24
CA LEU A 145 -0.79 13.36 -9.52
C LEU A 145 0.10 13.98 -10.60
N SER A 146 0.81 13.14 -11.33
CA SER A 146 1.66 13.54 -12.46
C SER A 146 1.17 12.86 -13.73
N PHE A 147 0.89 13.64 -14.77
CA PHE A 147 0.43 13.13 -16.07
C PHE A 147 1.49 13.44 -17.12
N TRP A 148 2.14 12.40 -17.65
CA TRP A 148 3.14 12.49 -18.70
C TRP A 148 2.55 11.96 -20.01
N GLY A 149 2.56 12.79 -21.05
CA GLY A 149 2.15 12.39 -22.40
C GLY A 149 0.65 12.41 -22.71
N LEU A 150 -0.22 12.90 -21.82
CA LEU A 150 -1.66 13.13 -22.13
C LEU A 150 -1.94 14.44 -22.89
N LEU A 151 -0.90 15.12 -23.40
CA LEU A 151 -1.02 16.41 -24.12
C LEU A 151 -0.76 16.33 -25.62
N ARG A 152 -0.64 15.14 -26.23
CA ARG A 152 -0.62 15.01 -27.69
C ARG A 152 -1.27 13.72 -28.15
N ASP A 153 -2.59 13.77 -28.30
CA ASP A 153 -3.23 13.07 -29.41
C ASP A 153 -4.00 14.16 -30.17
N TYR A 154 -3.57 14.41 -31.41
CA TYR A 154 -4.15 15.35 -32.37
C TYR A 154 -5.58 14.94 -32.76
#